data_AF-A0A3C1MW17-F1
#
_entry.id   AF-A0A3C1MW17-F1
#
_cell.length_a   1.000
_cell.length_b   1.000
_cell.length_c   1.000
_cell.angle_alpha   90.00
_cell.angle_beta   90.00
_cell.angle_gamma   90.00
#
_symmetry.space_group_name_H-M   'P 1'
#
loop_
_entity.id
_entity.type
_entity.pdbx_description
1 polymer ?
#
loop_
_entity_poly.entity_id
_entity_poly.type
_entity_poly.pdbx_seq_one_letter_code
_entity_poly.pdbx_strand_id
1 'polypeptide(L)' 'MNFLPVFMDIRGQHCLVVGGGETAARKTTLLLQCGAQVTVAAPEL' A
#
# COMPACT_ATOMS: atom_id res chain seq x y z
N MET A 1 5.45 -23.36 10.97
CA MET A 1 5.89 -22.23 10.12
C MET A 1 4.74 -21.90 9.19
N ASN A 2 4.08 -20.75 9.37
CA ASN A 2 2.80 -20.45 8.67
C ASN A 2 2.95 -19.46 7.50
N PHE A 3 4.13 -18.87 7.32
CA PHE A 3 4.39 -17.87 6.29
C PHE A 3 5.70 -18.16 5.57
N LEU A 4 5.70 -17.90 4.26
CA LEU A 4 6.90 -17.88 3.43
C LEU A 4 7.31 -16.42 3.22
N PRO A 5 8.51 -15.99 3.65
CA PRO A 5 8.98 -14.64 3.36
C PRO A 5 9.27 -14.50 1.87
N VAL A 6 8.78 -13.40 1.27
CA VAL A 6 9.06 -13.03 -0.12
C VAL A 6 9.42 -11.56 -0.20
N PHE A 7 10.31 -11.21 -1.13
CA PHE A 7 10.56 -9.83 -1.54
C PHE A 7 9.86 -9.58 -2.87
N MET A 8 9.01 -8.57 -2.94
CA MET A 8 8.24 -8.22 -4.12
C MET A 8 8.72 -6.86 -4.66
N ASP A 9 9.03 -6.81 -5.97
CA ASP A 9 9.26 -5.55 -6.65
C ASP A 9 7.93 -4.95 -7.10
N ILE A 10 7.53 -3.88 -6.44
CA ILE A 10 6.26 -3.17 -6.71
C ILE A 10 6.46 -1.83 -7.42
N ARG A 11 7.68 -1.56 -7.92
CA ARG A 11 7.95 -0.33 -8.67
C ARG A 11 7.06 -0.29 -9.92
N GLY A 12 6.33 0.81 -10.08
CA GLY A 12 5.36 1.02 -11.16
C GLY A 12 4.10 0.16 -11.08
N GLN A 13 3.96 -0.73 -10.08
CA GLN A 13 2.78 -1.60 -9.95
C GLN A 13 1.60 -0.84 -9.36
N HIS A 14 0.38 -1.17 -9.81
CA HIS A 14 -0.83 -0.62 -9.22
C HIS A 14 -1.14 -1.26 -7.87
N CYS A 15 -1.38 -0.45 -6.85
CA CYS A 15 -1.74 -0.89 -5.51
C CYS A 15 -2.99 -0.15 -5.02
N LEU A 16 -3.95 -0.89 -4.44
CA LEU A 16 -5.14 -0.31 -3.82
C LEU A 16 -4.99 -0.29 -2.30
N VAL A 17 -5.20 0.87 -1.69
CA VAL A 17 -5.34 1.02 -0.24
C VAL A 17 -6.78 1.42 0.06
N VAL A 18 -7.42 0.72 1.00
CA VAL A 18 -8.81 1.00 1.41
C VAL A 18 -8.81 1.58 2.83
N GLY A 19 -9.53 2.68 3.02
CA GLY A 19 -9.61 3.45 4.27
C GLY A 19 -8.84 4.78 4.22
N GLY A 20 -9.30 5.77 4.99
CA GLY A 20 -8.73 7.13 5.04
C GLY A 20 -7.96 7.50 6.32
N GLY A 21 -7.95 6.62 7.32
CA GLY A 21 -7.32 6.89 8.62
C GLY A 21 -5.79 6.78 8.62
N GLU A 22 -5.20 7.02 9.79
CA GLU A 22 -3.74 7.03 10.00
C GLU A 22 -3.03 5.76 9.49
N THR A 23 -3.63 4.59 9.68
CA THR A 23 -3.06 3.32 9.20
C THR A 23 -2.98 3.26 7.68
N ALA A 24 -4.00 3.75 6.97
CA ALA A 24 -4.00 3.79 5.52
C ALA A 24 -2.96 4.79 5.00
N ALA A 25 -2.82 5.95 5.65
CA ALA A 25 -1.79 6.92 5.34
C ALA A 25 -0.38 6.32 5.49
N ARG A 26 -0.08 5.66 6.62
CA ARG A 26 1.21 5.00 6.86
C ARG A 26 1.55 3.93 5.82
N LYS A 27 0.58 3.09 5.44
CA LYS A 27 0.77 2.06 4.42
C LYS A 27 0.96 2.67 3.03
N THR A 28 0.19 3.69 2.70
CA THR A 28 0.29 4.41 1.43
C THR A 28 1.67 5.05 1.28
N THR A 29 2.18 5.71 2.32
CA THR A 29 3.54 6.29 2.32
C THR A 29 4.60 5.24 2.01
N LEU A 30 4.54 4.07 2.64
CA LEU A 30 5.49 2.99 2.38
C LEU A 30 5.42 2.50 0.92
N LEU A 31 4.22 2.25 0.41
CA LEU A 31 4.01 1.80 -0.98
C LEU A 31 4.53 2.82 -1.99
N LEU A 32 4.28 4.11 -1.76
CA LEU A 32 4.79 5.20 -2.60
C LEU A 32 6.32 5.28 -2.57
N GLN A 33 6.96 5.12 -1.40
CA GLN A 33 8.42 5.08 -1.28
C GLN A 33 9.04 3.90 -2.04
N CYS A 34 8.32 2.77 -2.13
CA CYS A 34 8.71 1.63 -2.95
C CYS A 34 8.42 1.82 -4.45
N GLY A 35 7.88 2.97 -4.87
CA GLY A 35 7.60 3.30 -6.26
C GLY A 35 6.29 2.74 -6.81
N ALA A 36 5.37 2.29 -5.95
CA ALA A 36 4.06 1.81 -6.41
C ALA A 36 3.16 2.96 -6.88
N GLN A 37 2.26 2.66 -7.82
CA GLN A 37 1.18 3.54 -8.23
C GLN A 37 -0.04 3.29 -7.34
N VAL A 38 -0.20 4.09 -6.29
CA VAL A 38 -1.20 3.84 -5.25
C VAL A 38 -2.51 4.57 -5.55
N THR A 39 -3.62 3.82 -5.54
CA THR A 39 -5.00 4.34 -5.50
C THR A 39 -5.53 4.18 -4.08
N VAL A 40 -6.13 5.22 -3.51
CA VAL A 40 -6.76 5.16 -2.19
C VAL A 40 -8.28 5.25 -2.35
N ALA A 41 -9.00 4.31 -1.78
CA ALA A 41 -10.46 4.32 -1.70
C ALA A 41 -10.90 4.63 -0.26
N ALA A 42 -11.41 5.84 -0.04
CA ALA A 42 -11.95 6.32 1.23
C ALA A 42 -13.20 7.17 0.96
N PRO A 43 -14.42 6.65 1.21
CA PRO A 43 -15.66 7.40 0.96
C PRO A 43 -15.83 8.60 1.89
N GLU A 44 -15.23 8.54 3.08
CA GLU A 44 -15.21 9.58 4.12
C GLU A 44 -13.81 9.62 4.75
N LEU A 45 -13.44 10.76 5.36
CA LEU A 45 -12.17 10.96 6.08
C LEU A 45 -12.30 10.66 7.57
#